data_AF-W2G7S9-F1
#
_entry.id   AF-W2G7S9-F1
#
_cell.length_a   1.000
_cell.length_b   1.000
_cell.length_c   1.000
_cell.angle_alpha   90.00
_cell.angle_beta   90.00
_cell.angle_gamma   90.00
#
_symmetry.space_group_name_H-M   'P 1'
#
loop_
_entity.id
_entity.type
_entity.pdbx_description
1 polymer ?
#
loop_
_entity_poly.entity_id
_entity_poly.type
_entity_poly.pdbx_seq_one_letter_code
_entity_poly.pdbx_strand_id
1 'polypeptide(L)'
;MVASSVLWAIKVLAAMTSLMMICSPSISVYRIHKKKDVGVASVIPLASLLANGHMWMLYGYMVENWFPIFWIFVFGDIAALTFLVVYWRYTTERRYVGRVLAAVFSILAIATVYAVVGGFGHTGQSRYQVGTTLGFICDVVAVCLYGAPMEKLFHVLKYRSAVFINVHMVIAGLSNNCTWITYGILSTNWFIISPNILFISLNSFTLVLYMVFNPKTHPLPDNFHRATGPECAESVVSIELTPKENFNRKVNNELPSPAFEAMQSPLETLPW
;
A
#
# COMPACT_ATOMS: atom_id res chain seq x y z
N MET A 1 14.97 -33.87 7.51
CA MET A 1 15.21 -33.56 6.07
C MET A 1 13.84 -33.46 5.40
N VAL A 2 13.44 -32.28 4.95
CA VAL A 2 12.18 -32.13 4.22
C VAL A 2 12.38 -32.71 2.82
N ALA A 3 11.44 -33.54 2.36
CA ALA A 3 11.53 -34.14 1.03
C ALA A 3 11.62 -33.03 -0.04
N SER A 4 12.55 -33.15 -0.98
CA SER A 4 12.79 -32.14 -2.04
C SER A 4 11.51 -31.79 -2.82
N SER A 5 10.60 -32.76 -2.97
CA SER A 5 9.28 -32.56 -3.58
C SER A 5 8.38 -31.59 -2.79
N VAL A 6 8.42 -31.64 -1.46
CA VAL A 6 7.64 -30.75 -0.59
C VAL A 6 8.15 -29.31 -0.70
N LEU A 7 9.48 -29.13 -0.74
CA LEU A 7 10.07 -27.81 -0.95
C LEU A 7 9.64 -27.21 -2.30
N TRP A 8 9.70 -28.00 -3.38
CA TRP A 8 9.26 -27.54 -4.70
C TRP A 8 7.78 -27.20 -4.75
N ALA A 9 6.91 -28.01 -4.14
CA ALA A 9 5.49 -27.71 -4.05
C ALA A 9 5.23 -26.37 -3.35
N ILE A 10 5.96 -26.09 -2.26
CA ILE A 10 5.83 -24.83 -1.52
C ILE A 10 6.38 -23.65 -2.33
N LYS A 11 7.49 -23.82 -3.06
CA LYS A 11 7.99 -22.78 -3.96
C LYS A 11 6.99 -22.42 -5.06
N VAL A 12 6.35 -23.42 -5.67
CA VAL A 12 5.31 -23.22 -6.68
C VAL A 12 4.08 -22.55 -6.08
N LEU A 13 3.65 -22.96 -4.88
CA LEU A 13 2.54 -22.33 -4.18
C LEU A 13 2.83 -20.85 -3.87
N ALA A 14 4.02 -20.56 -3.32
CA ALA A 14 4.46 -19.19 -3.04
C ALA A 14 4.50 -18.33 -4.31
N ALA A 15 4.91 -18.96 -5.43
CA ALA A 15 4.90 -18.31 -6.73
C ALA A 15 3.50 -17.94 -7.19
N MET A 16 2.57 -18.89 -7.16
CA MET A 16 1.19 -18.66 -7.58
C MET A 16 0.52 -17.57 -6.73
N THR A 17 0.64 -17.62 -5.40
CA THR A 17 0.03 -16.62 -4.52
C THR A 17 0.62 -15.23 -4.75
N SER A 18 1.93 -15.14 -4.98
CA SER A 18 2.61 -13.87 -5.26
C SER A 18 2.20 -13.29 -6.60
N LEU A 19 2.12 -14.12 -7.65
CA LEU A 19 1.66 -13.69 -8.97
C LEU A 19 0.22 -13.18 -8.93
N MET A 20 -0.67 -13.87 -8.21
CA MET A 20 -2.04 -13.40 -7.99
C MET A 20 -2.07 -12.02 -7.32
N MET A 21 -1.22 -11.81 -6.30
CA MET A 21 -1.15 -10.54 -5.59
C MET A 21 -0.57 -9.41 -6.43
N ILE A 22 0.51 -9.68 -7.17
CA ILE A 22 1.13 -8.76 -8.14
C ILE A 22 0.12 -8.36 -9.22
N CYS A 23 -0.68 -9.30 -9.71
CA CYS A 23 -1.68 -9.05 -10.75
C CYS A 23 -2.96 -8.39 -10.20
N SER A 24 -3.14 -8.29 -8.88
CA SER A 24 -4.37 -7.73 -8.31
C SER A 24 -4.73 -6.30 -8.77
N PRO A 25 -3.77 -5.37 -9.00
CA PRO A 25 -4.10 -4.03 -9.50
C PRO A 25 -4.53 -4.03 -10.98
N SER A 26 -4.35 -5.12 -11.72
CA SER A 26 -4.68 -5.20 -13.16
C SER A 26 -6.13 -4.83 -13.44
N ILE A 27 -7.06 -5.21 -12.56
CA ILE A 27 -8.50 -4.87 -12.69
C ILE A 27 -8.68 -3.35 -12.62
N SER A 28 -8.02 -2.69 -11.66
CA SER A 28 -8.10 -1.24 -11.49
C SER A 28 -7.44 -0.52 -12.67
N VAL A 29 -6.27 -0.98 -13.10
CA VAL A 29 -5.54 -0.42 -14.25
C VAL A 29 -6.32 -0.61 -15.56
N TYR A 30 -6.98 -1.76 -15.74
CA TYR A 30 -7.84 -2.01 -16.88
C TYR A 30 -9.04 -1.04 -16.89
N ARG A 31 -9.64 -0.78 -15.73
CA ARG A 31 -10.71 0.23 -15.59
C ARG A 31 -10.20 1.63 -15.96
N ILE A 32 -9.01 2.02 -15.51
CA ILE A 32 -8.36 3.29 -15.89
C ILE A 32 -8.16 3.35 -17.42
N HIS A 33 -7.65 2.26 -18.01
CA HIS A 33 -7.46 2.18 -19.45
C HIS A 33 -8.79 2.30 -20.22
N LYS A 34 -9.88 1.69 -19.73
CA LYS A 34 -11.20 1.74 -20.38
C LYS A 34 -11.86 3.11 -20.23
N LYS A 35 -11.83 3.70 -19.03
CA LYS A 35 -12.40 5.02 -18.74
C LYS A 35 -11.55 6.19 -19.24
N LYS A 36 -10.28 5.94 -19.60
CA LYS A 36 -9.28 6.94 -20.02
C LYS A 36 -9.05 8.02 -18.96
N ASP A 37 -9.36 7.69 -17.71
CA ASP A 37 -9.24 8.56 -16.56
C ASP A 37 -8.83 7.73 -15.34
N VAL A 38 -7.95 8.30 -14.54
CA VAL A 38 -7.45 7.71 -13.29
C VAL A 38 -8.47 7.90 -12.15
N GLY A 39 -9.27 8.96 -12.21
CA GLY A 39 -10.17 9.36 -11.12
C GLY A 39 -9.40 9.57 -9.81
N VAL A 40 -9.91 9.03 -8.72
CA VAL A 40 -9.33 9.15 -7.37
C VAL A 40 -8.21 8.14 -7.06
N ALA A 41 -7.82 7.30 -8.02
CA ALA A 41 -6.80 6.28 -7.77
C ALA A 41 -5.42 6.91 -7.55
N SER A 42 -4.74 6.57 -6.45
CA SER A 42 -3.38 7.06 -6.16
C SER A 42 -2.31 6.29 -6.93
N VAL A 43 -1.21 6.96 -7.31
CA VAL A 43 -0.03 6.30 -7.90
C VAL A 43 0.79 5.54 -6.86
N ILE A 44 0.72 5.95 -5.59
CA ILE A 44 1.59 5.44 -4.52
C ILE A 44 1.56 3.91 -4.42
N PRO A 45 0.40 3.21 -4.45
CA PRO A 45 0.37 1.76 -4.38
C PRO A 45 1.07 1.06 -5.55
N LEU A 46 0.97 1.61 -6.77
CA LEU A 46 1.64 1.06 -7.95
C LEU A 46 3.15 1.30 -7.89
N ALA A 47 3.56 2.49 -7.45
CA ALA A 47 4.97 2.84 -7.28
C ALA A 47 5.62 2.03 -6.14
N SER A 48 4.89 1.81 -5.05
CA SER A 48 5.28 0.95 -3.94
C SER A 48 5.40 -0.52 -4.37
N LEU A 49 4.46 -1.02 -5.18
CA LEU A 49 4.53 -2.37 -5.74
C LEU A 49 5.82 -2.57 -6.55
N LEU A 50 6.17 -1.61 -7.42
CA LEU A 50 7.43 -1.61 -8.14
C LEU A 50 8.62 -1.58 -7.18
N ALA A 51 8.61 -0.69 -6.18
CA ALA A 51 9.73 -0.53 -5.27
C ALA A 51 9.99 -1.81 -4.46
N ASN A 52 8.94 -2.41 -3.91
CA ASN A 52 9.03 -3.67 -3.17
C ASN A 52 9.46 -4.82 -4.09
N GLY A 53 8.86 -4.94 -5.28
CA GLY A 53 9.22 -5.97 -6.24
C GLY A 53 10.69 -5.92 -6.63
N HIS A 54 11.19 -4.73 -6.96
CA HIS A 54 12.55 -4.51 -7.38
C HIS A 54 13.56 -4.84 -6.28
N MET A 55 13.29 -4.45 -5.03
CA MET A 55 14.17 -4.78 -3.90
C MET A 55 14.26 -6.30 -3.68
N TRP A 56 13.13 -7.01 -3.71
CA TRP A 56 13.11 -8.47 -3.58
C TRP A 56 13.78 -9.18 -4.76
N MET A 57 13.69 -8.62 -5.98
CA MET A 57 14.44 -9.11 -7.13
C MET A 57 15.96 -8.97 -6.91
N LEU A 58 16.43 -7.78 -6.48
CA LEU A 58 17.86 -7.55 -6.20
C LEU A 58 18.37 -8.47 -5.08
N TYR A 59 17.56 -8.65 -4.03
CA TYR A 59 17.85 -9.60 -2.96
C TYR A 59 17.97 -11.02 -3.49
N GLY A 60 16.96 -11.50 -4.24
CA GLY A 60 16.94 -12.84 -4.84
C GLY A 60 18.14 -13.10 -5.76
N TYR A 61 18.56 -12.08 -6.51
CA TYR A 61 19.80 -12.13 -7.28
C TYR A 61 21.02 -12.30 -6.38
N MET A 62 21.18 -11.50 -5.33
CA MET A 62 22.35 -11.58 -4.43
C MET A 62 22.48 -12.92 -3.70
N VAL A 63 21.36 -13.46 -3.18
CA VAL A 63 21.36 -14.75 -2.47
C VAL A 63 21.26 -15.96 -3.40
N GLU A 64 21.38 -15.74 -4.72
CA GLU A 64 21.31 -16.79 -5.77
C GLU A 64 20.02 -17.63 -5.71
N ASN A 65 18.92 -17.00 -5.27
CA ASN A 65 17.61 -17.63 -5.17
C ASN A 65 16.79 -17.37 -6.44
N TRP A 66 17.12 -18.13 -7.49
CA TRP A 66 16.51 -18.01 -8.81
C TRP A 66 15.00 -18.28 -8.80
N PHE A 67 14.55 -19.32 -8.07
CA PHE A 67 13.14 -19.65 -7.89
C PHE A 67 12.88 -20.03 -6.43
N PRO A 68 11.88 -19.40 -5.76
CA PRO A 68 10.79 -18.60 -6.33
C PRO A 68 11.10 -17.11 -6.50
N ILE A 69 12.02 -16.54 -5.73
CA ILE A 69 12.12 -15.09 -5.52
C ILE A 69 12.45 -14.34 -6.82
N PHE A 70 13.62 -14.55 -7.41
CA PHE A 70 14.13 -13.71 -8.49
C PHE A 70 13.14 -13.61 -9.66
N TRP A 71 12.72 -14.73 -10.25
CA TRP A 71 11.87 -14.72 -11.44
C TRP A 71 10.45 -14.18 -11.20
N ILE A 72 9.85 -14.43 -10.04
CA ILE A 72 8.54 -13.86 -9.71
C ILE A 72 8.63 -12.33 -9.65
N PHE A 73 9.67 -11.81 -8.99
CA PHE A 73 9.79 -10.38 -8.79
C PHE A 73 10.26 -9.66 -10.06
N VAL A 74 11.01 -10.32 -10.96
CA VAL A 74 11.22 -9.84 -12.33
C VAL A 74 9.89 -9.66 -13.06
N PHE A 75 9.00 -10.67 -12.99
CA PHE A 75 7.65 -10.53 -13.55
C PHE A 75 6.88 -9.40 -12.87
N GLY A 76 7.00 -9.27 -11.55
CA GLY A 76 6.42 -8.20 -10.75
C GLY A 76 6.84 -6.81 -11.21
N ASP A 77 8.12 -6.62 -11.48
CA ASP A 77 8.65 -5.36 -12.00
C ASP A 77 8.08 -5.03 -13.38
N ILE A 78 8.04 -6.00 -14.30
CA ILE A 78 7.48 -5.80 -15.64
C ILE A 78 5.99 -5.45 -15.55
N ALA A 79 5.23 -6.16 -14.71
CA ALA A 79 3.82 -5.89 -14.48
C ALA A 79 3.61 -4.50 -13.86
N ALA A 80 4.36 -4.14 -12.83
CA ALA A 80 4.26 -2.85 -12.15
C ALA A 80 4.64 -1.69 -13.08
N LEU A 81 5.69 -1.83 -13.90
CA LEU A 81 6.05 -0.85 -14.92
C LEU A 81 4.93 -0.67 -15.95
N THR A 82 4.32 -1.78 -16.40
CA THR A 82 3.16 -1.73 -17.32
C THR A 82 1.99 -0.98 -16.70
N PHE A 83 1.68 -1.25 -15.42
CA PHE A 83 0.64 -0.54 -14.69
C PHE A 83 0.93 0.96 -14.56
N LEU A 84 2.18 1.32 -14.25
CA LEU A 84 2.62 2.70 -14.14
C LEU A 84 2.57 3.45 -15.47
N VAL A 85 2.92 2.80 -16.59
CA VAL A 85 2.82 3.39 -17.92
C VAL A 85 1.36 3.72 -18.26
N VAL A 86 0.45 2.79 -18.00
CA VAL A 86 -1.00 3.03 -18.21
C VAL A 86 -1.49 4.17 -17.31
N TYR A 87 -1.11 4.17 -16.03
CA TYR A 87 -1.47 5.23 -15.09
C TYR A 87 -0.94 6.61 -15.55
N TRP A 88 0.33 6.68 -15.93
CA TRP A 88 0.97 7.90 -16.43
C TRP A 88 0.27 8.46 -17.68
N ARG A 89 -0.21 7.58 -18.56
CA ARG A 89 -0.86 7.99 -19.81
C ARG A 89 -2.15 8.77 -19.57
N TYR A 90 -2.88 8.43 -18.51
CA TYR A 90 -4.23 8.93 -18.23
C TYR A 90 -4.32 9.85 -17.01
N THR A 91 -3.25 10.01 -16.23
CA THR A 91 -3.24 10.94 -15.11
C THR A 91 -3.19 12.40 -15.58
N THR A 92 -3.97 13.25 -14.92
CA THR A 92 -3.94 14.72 -15.05
C THR A 92 -2.78 15.33 -14.24
N GLU A 93 -2.44 14.74 -13.10
CA GLU A 93 -1.44 15.21 -12.13
C GLU A 93 0.00 14.82 -12.47
N ARG A 94 0.40 14.96 -13.74
CA ARG A 94 1.71 14.49 -14.26
C ARG A 94 2.92 15.02 -13.49
N ARG A 95 2.87 16.25 -12.99
CA ARG A 95 3.98 16.84 -12.21
C ARG A 95 4.15 16.14 -10.87
N TYR A 96 3.06 15.88 -10.15
CA TYR A 96 3.10 15.17 -8.88
C TYR A 96 3.57 13.72 -9.10
N VAL A 97 2.92 13.02 -10.03
CA VAL A 97 3.26 11.64 -10.38
C VAL A 97 4.73 11.55 -10.84
N GLY A 98 5.20 12.52 -11.62
CA GLY A 98 6.56 12.52 -12.16
C GLY A 98 7.60 12.65 -11.06
N ARG A 99 7.35 13.50 -10.06
CA ARG A 99 8.21 13.61 -8.87
C ARG A 99 8.24 12.33 -8.05
N VAL A 100 7.08 11.69 -7.84
CA VAL A 100 7.00 10.42 -7.11
C VAL A 100 7.79 9.33 -7.84
N LEU A 101 7.56 9.18 -9.14
CA LEU A 101 8.26 8.18 -9.94
C LEU A 101 9.76 8.47 -10.04
N ALA A 102 10.15 9.73 -10.22
CA ALA A 102 11.56 10.11 -10.23
C ALA A 102 12.25 9.76 -8.90
N ALA A 103 11.59 10.02 -7.76
CA ALA A 103 12.12 9.64 -6.45
C ALA A 103 12.26 8.12 -6.30
N VAL A 104 11.23 7.36 -6.68
CA VAL A 104 11.25 5.89 -6.62
C VAL A 104 12.33 5.33 -7.54
N PHE A 105 12.37 5.72 -8.81
CA PHE A 105 13.40 5.27 -9.75
C PHE A 105 14.82 5.65 -9.31
N SER A 106 15.00 6.83 -8.68
CA SER A 106 16.31 7.22 -8.13
C SER A 106 16.75 6.29 -7.00
N ILE A 107 15.85 5.99 -6.06
CA ILE A 107 16.13 5.05 -4.96
C ILE A 107 16.44 3.66 -5.51
N LEU A 108 15.64 3.19 -6.48
CA LEU A 108 15.85 1.89 -7.10
C LEU A 108 17.18 1.84 -7.84
N ALA A 109 17.51 2.85 -8.64
CA ALA A 109 18.78 2.92 -9.35
C ALA A 109 19.98 2.88 -8.39
N ILE A 110 19.93 3.60 -7.27
CA ILE A 110 20.98 3.55 -6.23
C ILE A 110 21.11 2.13 -5.67
N ALA A 111 20.00 1.48 -5.34
CA ALA A 111 20.00 0.11 -4.83
C ALA A 111 20.52 -0.89 -5.88
N THR A 112 20.14 -0.74 -7.15
CA THR A 112 20.66 -1.58 -8.26
C THR A 112 22.15 -1.39 -8.42
N VAL A 113 22.65 -0.15 -8.42
CA VAL A 113 24.10 0.13 -8.51
C VAL A 113 24.83 -0.48 -7.33
N TYR A 114 24.34 -0.31 -6.10
CA TYR A 114 24.94 -0.94 -4.92
C TYR A 114 24.99 -2.47 -5.05
N ALA A 115 23.88 -3.09 -5.47
CA ALA A 115 23.82 -4.52 -5.71
C ALA A 115 24.83 -4.96 -6.78
N VAL A 116 24.88 -4.31 -7.94
CA VAL A 116 25.78 -4.66 -9.04
C VAL A 116 27.25 -4.50 -8.64
N VAL A 117 27.63 -3.35 -8.10
CA VAL A 117 29.01 -3.05 -7.66
C VAL A 117 29.44 -4.00 -6.53
N GLY A 118 28.54 -4.28 -5.58
CA GLY A 118 28.78 -5.24 -4.51
C GLY A 118 28.89 -6.69 -5.00
N GLY A 119 28.07 -7.08 -5.97
CA GLY A 119 28.13 -8.40 -6.60
C GLY A 119 29.42 -8.64 -7.38
N PHE A 120 30.02 -7.60 -7.96
CA PHE A 120 31.33 -7.63 -8.59
C PHE A 120 32.50 -7.46 -7.60
N GLY A 121 32.24 -7.39 -6.30
CA GLY A 121 33.28 -7.32 -5.26
C GLY A 121 33.99 -5.97 -5.14
N HIS A 122 33.51 -4.91 -5.79
CA HIS A 122 34.14 -3.59 -5.76
C HIS A 122 33.86 -2.80 -4.48
N THR A 123 32.92 -3.27 -3.65
CA THR A 123 32.61 -2.66 -2.34
C THR A 123 33.48 -3.19 -1.20
N GLY A 124 34.37 -4.16 -1.46
CA GLY A 124 35.12 -4.86 -0.42
C GLY A 124 34.25 -5.77 0.47
N GLN A 125 32.96 -5.92 0.15
CA GLN A 125 32.03 -6.81 0.83
C GLN A 125 31.91 -8.13 0.06
N SER A 126 31.69 -9.23 0.77
CA SER A 126 31.31 -10.49 0.12
C SER A 126 29.88 -10.38 -0.43
N ARG A 127 29.57 -11.17 -1.46
CA ARG A 127 28.21 -11.22 -2.04
C ARG A 127 27.14 -11.52 -0.98
N TYR A 128 27.48 -12.34 0.03
CA TYR A 128 26.63 -12.63 1.18
C TYR A 128 26.36 -11.39 2.06
N GLN A 129 27.39 -10.58 2.34
CA GLN A 129 27.23 -9.34 3.11
C GLN A 129 26.35 -8.33 2.37
N VAL A 130 26.54 -8.17 1.06
CA VAL A 130 25.67 -7.33 0.21
C VAL A 130 24.23 -7.85 0.24
N GLY A 131 24.04 -9.16 0.10
CA GLY A 131 22.72 -9.79 0.23
C GLY A 131 22.07 -9.58 1.60
N THR A 132 22.85 -9.60 2.68
CA THR A 132 22.39 -9.31 4.05
C THR A 132 21.91 -7.86 4.17
N THR A 133 22.69 -6.89 3.66
CA THR A 133 22.29 -5.48 3.64
C THR A 133 21.03 -5.25 2.82
N LEU A 134 20.92 -5.86 1.64
CA LEU A 134 19.70 -5.80 0.83
C LEU A 134 18.51 -6.46 1.54
N GLY A 135 18.72 -7.55 2.27
CA GLY A 135 17.68 -8.21 3.07
C GLY A 135 17.09 -7.26 4.12
N PHE A 136 17.94 -6.56 4.87
CA PHE A 136 17.47 -5.53 5.82
C PHE A 136 16.71 -4.39 5.12
N ILE A 137 17.18 -3.94 3.96
CA ILE A 137 16.48 -2.91 3.18
C ILE A 137 15.11 -3.44 2.72
N CYS A 138 15.03 -4.69 2.26
CA CYS A 138 13.77 -5.33 1.88
C CYS A 138 12.78 -5.36 3.05
N ASP A 139 13.23 -5.74 4.24
CA ASP A 139 12.39 -5.78 5.44
C ASP A 139 11.85 -4.39 5.80
N VAL A 140 12.71 -3.37 5.80
CA VAL A 140 12.31 -1.98 6.08
C VAL A 140 11.30 -1.50 5.04
N VAL A 141 11.58 -1.72 3.75
CA VAL A 141 10.67 -1.35 2.66
C VAL A 141 9.33 -2.06 2.82
N ALA A 142 9.33 -3.38 3.07
CA ALA A 142 8.14 -4.18 3.24
C ALA A 142 7.27 -3.69 4.43
N VAL A 143 7.90 -3.37 5.57
CA VAL A 143 7.21 -2.79 6.73
C VAL A 143 6.64 -1.41 6.42
N CYS A 144 7.40 -0.53 5.76
CA CYS A 144 6.93 0.80 5.36
C CYS A 144 5.74 0.74 4.40
N LEU A 145 5.75 -0.20 3.44
CA LEU A 145 4.62 -0.41 2.52
C LEU A 145 3.32 -0.78 3.25
N TYR A 146 3.42 -1.50 4.36
CA TYR A 146 2.27 -1.85 5.20
C TYR A 146 1.69 -0.67 5.99
N GLY A 147 2.33 0.50 5.94
CA GLY A 147 1.77 1.75 6.46
C GLY A 147 0.43 2.15 5.83
N ALA A 148 0.21 1.87 4.54
CA ALA A 148 -1.05 2.22 3.88
C ALA A 148 -2.26 1.38 4.38
N PRO A 149 -2.17 0.04 4.51
CA PRO A 149 -3.19 -0.76 5.22
C PRO A 149 -3.41 -0.31 6.68
N MET A 150 -2.35 0.07 7.38
CA MET A 150 -2.40 0.59 8.75
C MET A 150 -3.24 1.86 8.89
N GLU A 151 -3.11 2.80 7.96
CA GLU A 151 -3.95 4.00 7.93
C GLU A 151 -5.44 3.65 7.80
N LYS A 152 -5.79 2.67 6.96
CA LYS A 152 -7.17 2.19 6.83
C LYS A 152 -7.70 1.58 8.12
N LEU A 153 -6.87 0.80 8.82
CA LEU A 153 -7.20 0.23 10.13
C LEU A 153 -7.53 1.33 11.16
N PHE A 154 -6.76 2.42 11.15
CA PHE A 154 -7.05 3.58 12.01
C PHE A 154 -8.40 4.22 11.68
N HIS A 155 -8.75 4.35 10.40
CA HIS A 155 -10.06 4.83 9.99
C HIS A 155 -11.21 3.90 10.42
N VAL A 156 -11.02 2.58 10.34
CA VAL A 156 -12.03 1.61 10.80
C VAL A 156 -12.27 1.74 12.31
N LEU A 157 -11.22 1.93 13.11
CA LEU A 157 -11.34 2.17 14.54
C LEU A 157 -11.99 3.52 14.85
N LYS A 158 -11.63 4.57 14.11
CA LYS A 158 -12.15 5.93 14.29
C LYS A 158 -13.63 6.05 13.93
N TYR A 159 -14.03 5.46 12.80
CA TYR A 159 -15.40 5.53 12.29
C TYR A 159 -16.26 4.33 12.69
N ARG A 160 -15.69 3.36 13.41
CA ARG A 160 -16.33 2.11 13.84
C ARG A 160 -17.06 1.38 12.71
N SER A 161 -16.52 1.42 11.49
CA SER A 161 -17.14 0.79 10.32
C SER A 161 -16.08 0.12 9.46
N ALA A 162 -16.30 -1.16 9.12
CA ALA A 162 -15.39 -1.95 8.31
C ALA A 162 -15.69 -1.89 6.80
N VAL A 163 -16.50 -0.94 6.33
CA VAL A 163 -16.90 -0.80 4.91
C VAL A 163 -15.70 -0.67 3.96
N PHE A 164 -14.59 -0.09 4.43
CA PHE A 164 -13.38 0.11 3.64
C PHE A 164 -12.45 -1.12 3.57
N ILE A 165 -12.76 -2.21 4.30
CA ILE A 165 -11.94 -3.43 4.31
C ILE A 165 -12.43 -4.37 3.22
N ASN A 166 -11.56 -4.67 2.25
CA ASN A 166 -11.78 -5.75 1.31
C ASN A 166 -11.35 -7.09 1.94
N VAL A 167 -12.29 -7.80 2.55
CA VAL A 167 -12.04 -9.06 3.27
C VAL A 167 -11.41 -10.14 2.37
N HIS A 168 -11.78 -10.19 1.09
CA HIS A 168 -11.21 -11.16 0.14
C HIS A 168 -9.71 -10.91 -0.07
N MET A 169 -9.31 -9.64 -0.15
CA MET A 169 -7.90 -9.26 -0.31
C MET A 169 -7.10 -9.54 0.97
N VAL A 170 -7.70 -9.35 2.16
CA VAL A 170 -7.06 -9.69 3.45
C VAL A 170 -6.84 -11.20 3.58
N ILE A 171 -7.84 -12.02 3.22
CA ILE A 171 -7.72 -13.48 3.25
C ILE A 171 -6.66 -13.95 2.25
N ALA A 172 -6.67 -13.43 1.01
CA ALA A 172 -5.67 -13.75 0.01
C ALA A 172 -4.25 -13.36 0.47
N GLY A 173 -4.12 -12.18 1.09
CA GLY A 173 -2.87 -11.72 1.69
C GLY A 173 -2.38 -12.65 2.82
N LEU A 174 -3.28 -13.06 3.71
CA LEU A 174 -2.97 -14.00 4.80
C LEU A 174 -2.46 -15.34 4.26
N SER A 175 -3.13 -15.93 3.27
CA SER A 175 -2.69 -17.17 2.61
C SER A 175 -1.32 -17.02 1.94
N ASN A 176 -1.07 -15.88 1.28
CA ASN A 176 0.22 -15.57 0.69
C ASN A 176 1.32 -15.51 1.77
N ASN A 177 1.09 -14.77 2.86
CA ASN A 177 2.07 -14.62 3.93
C ASN A 177 2.35 -15.96 4.64
N CYS A 178 1.33 -16.79 4.89
CA CYS A 178 1.52 -18.15 5.44
C CYS A 178 2.42 -19.00 4.55
N THR A 179 2.23 -18.92 3.23
CA THR A 179 3.05 -19.66 2.26
C THR A 179 4.50 -19.17 2.27
N TRP A 180 4.70 -17.85 2.36
CA TRP A 180 6.04 -17.26 2.45
C TRP A 180 6.75 -17.53 3.77
N ILE A 181 6.06 -17.53 4.91
CA ILE A 181 6.65 -17.98 6.19
C ILE A 181 7.09 -19.44 6.07
N THR A 182 6.21 -20.30 5.56
CA THR A 182 6.54 -21.73 5.39
C THR A 182 7.79 -21.89 4.51
N TYR A 183 7.85 -21.16 3.39
CA TYR A 183 9.02 -21.13 2.52
C TYR A 183 10.28 -20.59 3.22
N GLY A 184 10.14 -19.52 3.99
CA GLY A 184 11.23 -18.89 4.74
C GLY A 184 11.81 -19.82 5.80
N ILE A 185 10.97 -20.54 6.55
CA ILE A 185 11.39 -21.56 7.52
C ILE A 185 12.17 -22.68 6.82
N LEU A 186 11.66 -23.18 5.69
CA LEU A 186 12.32 -24.25 4.93
C LEU A 186 13.64 -23.83 4.29
N SER A 187 13.76 -22.55 3.95
CA SER A 187 14.98 -21.99 3.36
C SER A 187 15.92 -21.38 4.41
N THR A 188 15.59 -21.51 5.71
CA THR A 188 16.29 -20.89 6.84
C THR A 188 16.59 -19.41 6.61
N ASN A 189 15.65 -18.71 5.96
CA ASN A 189 15.83 -17.34 5.51
C ASN A 189 15.04 -16.37 6.39
N TRP A 190 15.74 -15.75 7.35
CA TRP A 190 15.13 -14.88 8.34
C TRP A 190 14.54 -13.60 7.75
N PHE A 191 15.14 -13.07 6.67
CA PHE A 191 14.63 -11.89 5.95
C PHE A 191 13.26 -12.16 5.32
N ILE A 192 12.96 -13.39 4.93
CA ILE A 192 11.62 -13.74 4.46
C ILE A 192 10.65 -13.88 5.63
N ILE A 193 11.09 -14.52 6.71
CA ILE A 193 10.23 -14.83 7.87
C ILE A 193 9.79 -13.55 8.59
N SER A 194 10.73 -12.64 8.86
CA SER A 194 10.52 -11.46 9.70
C SER A 194 9.36 -10.55 9.25
N PRO A 195 9.32 -10.01 8.02
CA PRO A 195 8.24 -9.14 7.59
C PRO A 195 6.91 -9.91 7.47
N ASN A 196 6.94 -11.18 7.08
CA ASN A 196 5.71 -11.97 6.95
C ASN A 196 5.03 -12.27 8.29
N ILE A 197 5.77 -12.40 9.40
CA ILE A 197 5.17 -12.53 10.75
C ILE A 197 4.38 -11.26 11.11
N LEU A 198 4.97 -10.09 10.83
CA LEU A 198 4.28 -8.81 11.03
C LEU A 198 3.01 -8.76 10.19
N PHE A 199 3.09 -9.16 8.92
CA PHE A 199 1.95 -9.13 8.01
C PHE A 199 0.82 -10.08 8.42
N ILE A 200 1.13 -11.28 8.91
CA ILE A 200 0.12 -12.18 9.47
C ILE A 200 -0.56 -11.56 10.68
N SER A 201 0.21 -10.97 11.59
CA SER A 201 -0.31 -10.32 12.79
C SER A 201 -1.28 -9.19 12.42
N LEU A 202 -0.90 -8.35 11.46
CA LEU A 202 -1.72 -7.22 11.01
C LEU A 202 -2.95 -7.65 10.22
N ASN A 203 -2.83 -8.63 9.31
CA ASN A 203 -3.98 -9.15 8.57
C ASN A 203 -4.97 -9.86 9.51
N SER A 204 -4.47 -10.58 10.52
CA SER A 204 -5.32 -11.21 11.54
C SER A 204 -6.06 -10.16 12.36
N PHE A 205 -5.36 -9.11 12.79
CA PHE A 205 -5.99 -7.97 13.48
C PHE A 205 -7.06 -7.30 12.61
N THR A 206 -6.77 -7.09 11.32
CA THR A 206 -7.73 -6.54 10.34
C THR A 206 -8.98 -7.40 10.22
N LEU A 207 -8.82 -8.72 10.20
CA LEU A 207 -9.93 -9.66 10.11
C LEU A 207 -10.80 -9.63 11.38
N VAL A 208 -10.19 -9.54 12.56
CA VAL A 208 -10.91 -9.39 13.83
C VAL A 208 -11.71 -8.09 13.84
N LEU A 209 -11.12 -6.96 13.42
CA LEU A 209 -11.84 -5.69 13.32
C LEU A 209 -13.01 -5.76 12.34
N TYR A 210 -12.86 -6.46 11.22
CA TYR A 210 -13.95 -6.68 10.27
C TYR A 210 -15.10 -7.48 10.90
N MET A 211 -14.82 -8.49 11.73
CA MET A 211 -15.86 -9.25 12.43
C MET A 211 -16.59 -8.41 13.49
N VAL A 212 -15.86 -7.58 14.24
CA VAL A 212 -16.44 -6.72 15.29
C VAL A 212 -17.23 -5.55 14.71
N PHE A 213 -16.67 -4.84 13.72
CA PHE A 213 -17.29 -3.68 13.08
C PHE A 213 -17.97 -4.03 11.75
N ASN A 214 -18.66 -5.18 11.73
CA ASN A 214 -19.27 -5.73 10.53
C ASN A 214 -20.09 -4.66 9.78
N PRO A 215 -19.87 -4.46 8.47
CA PRO A 215 -20.54 -3.42 7.70
C PRO A 215 -22.08 -3.46 7.77
N LYS A 216 -22.65 -4.64 8.06
CA LYS A 216 -24.10 -4.84 8.18
C LYS A 216 -24.66 -4.37 9.53
N THR A 217 -23.87 -4.37 10.59
CA THR A 217 -24.30 -3.96 11.94
C THR A 217 -23.80 -2.57 12.32
N HIS A 218 -22.71 -2.11 11.70
CA HIS A 218 -22.14 -0.77 11.89
C HIS A 218 -21.94 -0.06 10.55
N PRO A 219 -23.03 0.45 9.94
CA PRO A 219 -22.93 1.30 8.75
C PRO A 219 -22.17 2.59 9.07
N LEU A 220 -21.64 3.24 8.03
CA LEU A 220 -20.94 4.51 8.17
C LEU A 220 -21.86 5.55 8.83
N PRO A 221 -21.36 6.37 9.78
CA PRO A 221 -22.15 7.44 10.36
C PRO A 221 -22.63 8.42 9.28
N ASP A 222 -23.87 8.90 9.33
CA ASP A 222 -24.46 9.82 8.34
C ASP A 222 -23.61 11.08 8.08
N ASN A 223 -22.84 11.50 9.09
CA ASN A 223 -21.92 12.64 9.02
C ASN A 223 -20.77 12.42 8.00
N PHE A 224 -20.44 11.19 7.66
CA PHE A 224 -19.41 10.84 6.68
C PHE A 224 -19.81 11.29 5.26
N HIS A 225 -21.06 11.01 4.87
CA HIS A 225 -21.63 11.43 3.57
C HIS A 225 -21.87 12.94 3.46
N ARG A 226 -21.91 13.66 4.60
CA ARG A 226 -22.01 15.12 4.61
C ARG A 226 -20.65 15.81 4.46
N ALA A 227 -19.58 15.14 4.90
CA ALA A 227 -18.20 15.61 4.74
C ALA A 227 -17.59 15.21 3.39
N THR A 228 -18.11 14.16 2.74
CA THR A 228 -17.69 13.70 1.40
C THR A 228 -18.88 13.77 0.45
N GLY A 229 -18.87 14.70 -0.50
CA GLY A 229 -19.96 14.90 -1.46
C GLY A 229 -20.31 13.64 -2.29
N PRO A 230 -21.39 13.68 -3.09
CA PRO A 230 -22.09 12.50 -3.63
C PRO A 230 -21.32 11.65 -4.66
N GLU A 231 -20.03 11.90 -4.91
CA GLU A 231 -19.21 11.17 -5.89
C GLU A 231 -18.53 9.90 -5.33
N CYS A 232 -18.54 9.68 -3.99
CA CYS A 232 -17.76 8.63 -3.34
C CYS A 232 -18.40 7.22 -3.28
N ALA A 233 -19.63 7.03 -3.78
CA ALA A 233 -20.34 5.75 -3.60
C ALA A 233 -19.84 4.61 -4.51
N GLU A 234 -19.10 4.90 -5.58
CA GLU A 234 -18.69 3.90 -6.60
C GLU A 234 -17.19 3.51 -6.58
N SER A 235 -16.36 4.07 -5.71
CA SER A 235 -14.89 4.05 -5.85
C SER A 235 -14.13 2.96 -5.06
N VAL A 236 -14.80 2.04 -4.37
CA VAL A 236 -14.20 1.17 -3.33
C VAL A 236 -13.21 0.09 -3.83
N VAL A 237 -13.02 -0.10 -5.14
CA VAL A 237 -11.96 -0.99 -5.70
C VAL A 237 -10.63 -0.25 -5.95
N SER A 238 -10.58 1.05 -5.68
CA SER A 238 -9.38 1.87 -5.90
C SER A 238 -8.73 2.15 -4.56
N ILE A 239 -7.46 1.79 -4.41
CA ILE A 239 -6.66 2.20 -3.26
C ILE A 239 -6.53 3.73 -3.32
N GLU A 240 -7.41 4.41 -2.60
CA GLU A 240 -7.38 5.84 -2.38
C GLU A 240 -6.52 6.10 -1.13
N LEU A 241 -5.31 6.60 -1.36
CA LEU A 241 -4.57 7.36 -0.37
C LEU A 241 -4.96 8.81 -0.62
N THR A 242 -5.71 9.40 0.31
CA THR A 242 -6.08 10.82 0.32
C THR A 242 -4.82 11.69 0.30
N PRO A 243 -4.82 12.88 -0.34
CA PRO A 243 -3.62 13.70 -0.46
C PRO A 243 -3.23 14.31 0.89
N LYS A 244 -1.92 14.43 1.14
CA LYS A 244 -1.34 15.24 2.21
C LYS A 244 -1.95 16.65 2.18
N GLU A 245 -2.61 17.05 3.26
CA GLU A 245 -2.83 18.46 3.59
C GLU A 245 -1.46 19.15 3.68
N ASN A 246 -1.19 20.06 2.76
CA ASN A 246 -0.09 21.01 2.89
C ASN A 246 -0.45 21.99 4.00
N PHE A 247 0.18 21.84 5.16
CA PHE A 247 0.29 22.87 6.18
C PHE A 247 1.10 24.04 5.62
N ASN A 248 0.45 24.95 4.89
CA ASN A 248 0.94 26.30 4.58
C ASN A 248 -0.21 27.13 3.99
N ARG A 249 -1.19 27.47 4.83
CA ARG A 249 -2.05 28.62 4.59
C ARG A 249 -1.86 29.56 5.77
N LYS A 250 -1.30 30.74 5.48
CA LYS A 250 -1.34 31.89 6.40
C LYS A 250 -2.77 32.02 6.93
N VAL A 251 -2.90 32.02 8.25
CA VAL A 251 -4.13 32.34 8.97
C VAL A 251 -4.51 33.77 8.60
N ASN A 252 -5.51 33.91 7.74
CA ASN A 252 -6.32 35.12 7.71
C ASN A 252 -7.55 34.83 8.58
N ASN A 253 -7.59 35.47 9.74
CA ASN A 253 -8.71 35.47 10.66
C ASN A 253 -9.89 36.22 10.04
N GLU A 254 -10.82 35.52 9.39
CA GLU A 254 -12.20 36.01 9.19
C GLU A 254 -13.16 34.81 9.17
N LEU A 255 -13.58 34.37 10.36
CA LEU A 255 -14.88 33.72 10.55
C LEU A 255 -15.75 34.73 11.31
N PRO A 256 -17.00 34.99 10.89
CA PRO A 256 -17.88 35.89 11.63
C PRO A 256 -18.28 35.24 12.95
N SER A 257 -18.05 35.96 14.05
CA SER A 257 -18.51 35.61 15.40
C SER A 257 -20.04 35.51 15.44
N PRO A 258 -20.63 34.65 16.27
CA PRO A 258 -22.08 34.63 16.46
C PRO A 258 -22.54 35.97 17.05
N ALA A 259 -23.42 36.65 16.32
CA ALA A 259 -24.00 37.92 16.75
C ALA A 259 -24.84 37.72 18.02
N PHE A 260 -24.47 38.42 19.10
CA PHE A 260 -25.37 38.69 20.21
C PHE A 260 -26.26 39.86 19.79
N GLU A 261 -27.56 39.58 19.59
CA GLU A 261 -28.57 40.59 19.32
C GLU A 261 -29.16 41.06 20.65
N ALA A 262 -28.91 42.32 21.03
CA ALA A 262 -29.50 42.90 22.23
C ALA A 262 -30.94 43.33 21.93
N MET A 263 -31.92 42.67 22.56
CA MET A 263 -33.32 43.09 22.49
C MET A 263 -33.54 44.42 23.22
N GLN A 264 -34.12 45.40 22.53
CA GLN A 264 -34.62 46.63 23.16
C GLN A 264 -35.99 46.40 23.81
N SER A 265 -36.23 47.00 24.98
CA SER A 265 -37.52 46.95 25.68
C SER A 265 -38.58 47.80 24.99
N PRO A 266 -39.87 47.42 25.00
CA PRO A 266 -40.93 48.23 24.41
C PRO A 266 -41.14 49.54 25.19
N LEU A 267 -41.21 50.66 24.48
CA LEU A 267 -41.73 51.92 25.01
C LEU A 267 -43.26 51.91 24.89
N GLU A 268 -43.95 51.84 26.02
CA GLU A 268 -45.40 52.00 26.09
C GLU A 268 -45.72 53.50 26.24
N THR A 269 -46.27 54.11 25.19
CA THR A 269 -46.83 55.47 25.23
C THR A 269 -48.29 55.41 25.67
N LEU A 270 -48.60 55.96 26.83
CA LEU A 270 -49.97 56.18 27.32
C LEU A 270 -50.72 57.20 26.44
N PRO A 271 -52.00 56.98 26.10
CA PRO A 271 -52.85 58.00 25.51
C PRO A 271 -53.48 58.90 26.59
N TRP A 272 -53.69 60.16 26.21
CA TRP A 272 -54.30 61.26 26.96
C TRP A 272 -55.73 60.98 27.41
#